data_AF-A0A9X3XBM8-F1
#
_entry.id   AF-A0A9X3XBM8-F1
#
_cell.length_a   1.000
_cell.length_b   1.000
_cell.length_c   1.000
_cell.angle_alpha   90.00
_cell.angle_beta   90.00
_cell.angle_gamma   90.00
#
_symmetry.space_group_name_H-M   'P 1'
#
loop_
_entity.id
_entity.type
_entity.pdbx_description
1 polymer ?
#
loop_
_entity_poly.entity_id
_entity_poly.type
_entity_poly.pdbx_seq_one_letter_code
_entity_poly.pdbx_strand_id
1 'polypeptide(L)' 'MSLDELRARAEARGAAVDGPRNQPWFTRELVVTDPEGYKLAFVTPNERVET' A
#
# COMPACT_ATOMS: atom_id res chain seq x y z
N MET A 1 4.67 -11.39 -0.34
CA MET A 1 3.33 -10.79 -0.23
C MET A 1 3.37 -9.45 -0.94
N SER A 2 2.51 -9.22 -1.94
CA SER A 2 2.41 -7.96 -2.68
C SER A 2 1.60 -6.91 -1.91
N LEU A 3 1.70 -5.64 -2.30
CA LEU A 3 0.85 -4.59 -1.72
C LEU A 3 -0.64 -4.80 -2.06
N ASP A 4 -0.97 -5.48 -3.17
CA ASP A 4 -2.36 -5.82 -3.51
C ASP A 4 -2.93 -6.90 -2.59
N GLU A 5 -2.13 -7.92 -2.27
CA GLU A 5 -2.50 -8.92 -1.28
C GLU A 5 -2.70 -8.27 0.11
N LEU A 6 -1.90 -7.26 0.45
CA LEU A 6 -2.02 -6.56 1.72
C LEU A 6 -3.26 -5.67 1.77
N ARG A 7 -3.57 -4.96 0.68
CA ARG A 7 -4.81 -4.19 0.53
C ARG A 7 -6.02 -5.10 0.73
N ALA A 8 -6.11 -6.21 -0.01
CA ALA A 8 -7.24 -7.13 0.09
C ALA A 8 -7.40 -7.68 1.52
N ARG A 9 -6.28 -7.99 2.18
CA ARG A 9 -6.26 -8.47 3.57
C ARG A 9 -6.76 -7.42 4.58
N ALA A 10 -6.43 -6.14 4.35
CA ALA A 10 -6.82 -5.02 5.20
C ALA A 10 -8.29 -4.65 5.00
N GLU A 11 -8.75 -4.56 3.75
CA GLU A 11 -10.16 -4.33 3.40
C GLU A 11 -11.07 -5.42 4.00
N ALA A 12 -10.67 -6.69 3.90
CA ALA A 12 -11.41 -7.82 4.49
C ALA A 12 -11.52 -7.77 6.03
N ARG A 13 -10.71 -6.92 6.69
CA ARG A 13 -10.75 -6.67 8.14
C ARG A 13 -11.44 -5.34 8.49
N GLY A 14 -12.01 -4.64 7.51
CA GLY A 14 -12.68 -3.36 7.70
C GLY A 14 -11.73 -2.17 7.92
N ALA A 15 -10.44 -2.32 7.64
CA ALA A 15 -9.50 -1.21 7.72
C ALA A 15 -9.68 -0.28 6.52
N ALA A 16 -9.54 1.03 6.75
CA ALA A 16 -9.53 2.00 5.66
C ALA A 16 -8.16 1.95 4.96
N VAL A 17 -8.18 1.86 3.64
CA VAL A 17 -6.97 1.73 2.81
C VAL A 17 -6.88 2.84 1.78
N ASP A 18 -5.66 3.27 1.49
CA ASP A 18 -5.35 4.26 0.46
C ASP A 18 -4.18 3.78 -0.41
N GLY A 19 -4.41 3.63 -1.72
CA GLY A 19 -3.49 2.94 -2.62
C GLY A 19 -3.81 1.44 -2.79
N PRO A 20 -2.88 0.61 -3.27
CA PRO A 20 -1.50 0.93 -3.63
C PRO A 20 -1.38 1.79 -4.90
N ARG A 21 -0.47 2.76 -4.92
CA ARG A 21 -0.20 3.61 -6.10
C ARG A 21 1.29 3.77 -6.36
N ASN A 22 1.65 3.95 -7.62
CA ASN A 22 3.01 4.34 -7.99
C ASN A 22 3.20 5.82 -7.70
N GLN A 23 4.34 6.15 -7.10
CA GLN A 23 4.75 7.51 -6.86
C GLN A 23 5.72 8.01 -7.93
N PRO A 24 5.84 9.34 -8.10
CA PRO A 24 6.82 9.94 -9.01
C PRO A 24 8.28 9.59 -8.68
N TRP A 25 8.57 9.19 -7.44
CA TRP A 25 9.89 8.81 -6.95
C TRP A 25 10.14 7.28 -6.95
N PHE A 26 9.52 6.57 -7.90
CA PHE A 26 9.78 5.15 -8.17
C PHE A 26 9.48 4.16 -7.02
N THR A 27 8.56 4.52 -6.12
CA THR A 27 8.01 3.61 -5.12
C THR A 27 6.54 3.28 -5.45
N ARG A 28 6.06 2.15 -4.92
CA ARG A 28 4.66 1.82 -4.80
C ARG A 28 4.27 1.88 -3.33
N GLU A 29 3.18 2.55 -3.02
CA GLU A 29 2.82 2.87 -1.64
C GLU A 29 1.35 2.54 -1.34
N LEU A 30 1.11 1.89 -0.21
CA LEU A 30 -0.19 1.61 0.40
C LEU A 30 -0.22 2.19 1.81
N VAL A 31 -1.27 2.93 2.16
CA VAL A 31 -1.51 3.37 3.54
C VAL A 31 -2.72 2.63 4.09
N VAL A 32 -2.58 2.06 5.29
CA VAL A 32 -3.66 1.45 6.05
C VAL A 32 -3.91 2.29 7.29
N THR A 33 -5.18 2.64 7.53
CA THR A 33 -5.60 3.31 8.77
C THR A 33 -6.23 2.28 9.70
N ASP A 34 -5.69 2.17 10.91
CA ASP A 34 -6.25 1.30 11.93
C ASP A 34 -7.49 1.92 12.60
N PRO A 35 -8.24 1.18 13.42
CA PRO A 35 -9.44 1.70 14.08
C PRO A 35 -9.19 2.85 15.05
N GLU A 36 -7.97 3.00 15.57
CA GLU A 36 -7.57 4.10 16.46
C GLU A 36 -7.15 5.34 15.67
N GLY A 37 -7.06 5.24 14.34
CA GLY A 37 -6.74 6.32 13.43
C GLY A 37 -5.24 6.43 13.07
N TYR A 38 -4.40 5.50 13.52
CA TYR A 38 -2.98 5.51 13.13
C TYR A 38 -2.81 5.04 11.68
N LYS A 39 -1.84 5.65 11.01
CA LYS A 39 -1.54 5.39 9.60
C LYS A 39 -0.26 4.57 9.46
N LEU A 40 -0.38 3.40 8.85
CA LEU A 40 0.71 2.50 8.53
C LEU A 40 0.99 2.59 7.04
N ALA A 41 2.18 3.07 6.67
CA ALA A 41 2.62 3.16 5.27
C ALA A 41 3.49 1.96 4.90
N PHE A 42 3.10 1.24 3.86
CA PHE A 42 3.85 0.14 3.27
C PHE A 42 4.40 0.59 1.92
N VAL A 43 5.73 0.57 1.79
CA VAL A 43 6.45 1.11 0.65
C VAL A 43 7.29 0.01 0.04
N THR A 44 7.17 -0.19 -1.26
CA THR A 44 8.05 -1.08 -2.04
C THR A 44 8.66 -0.31 -3.20
N PRO A 45 9.84 -0.69 -3.71
CA PRO A 45 10.31 -0.21 -5.00
C PRO A 45 9.28 -0.53 -6.10
N ASN A 46 9.12 0.34 -7.08
CA ASN A 46 8.51 -0.05 -8.34
C ASN A 46 9.45 -1.00 -9.07
N GLU A 47 8.90 -1.99 -9.78
CA GLU A 47 9.69 -2.76 -10.74
C GLU A 47 10.33 -1.76 -11.70
N ARG A 48 11.67 -1.71 -11.73
CA ARG A 48 12.38 -0.93 -12.76
C ARG A 48 11.93 -1.49 -14.10
N VAL A 49 11.31 -0.66 -14.92
CA VAL A 49 11.19 -0.96 -16.34
C VAL A 49 12.58 -0.70 -16.92
N GLU A 50 13.44 -1.72 -16.97
CA GLU A 50 14.64 -1.66 -17.80
C GLU A 50 14.19 -1.48 -19.26
N THR A 51 14.60 -0.36 -19.86
CA THR A 51 14.33 -0.02 -21.26
C THR A 51 15.54 -0.35 -22.11
#